data_AF-A0AAD2AGF5-F1
#
_entry.id   AF-A0AAD2AGF5-F1
#
_cell.length_a   1.000
_cell.length_b   1.000
_cell.length_c   1.000
_cell.angle_alpha   90.00
_cell.angle_beta   90.00
_cell.angle_gamma   90.00
#
_symmetry.space_group_name_H-M   'P 1'
#
loop_
_entity.id
_entity.type
_entity.pdbx_description
1 polymer ?
#
loop_
_entity_poly.entity_id
_entity_poly.type
_entity_poly.pdbx_seq_one_letter_code
_entity_poly.pdbx_strand_id
1 'polypeptide(L)'
;MSLSSALFLFGKPAAAVAIAATGVIPGWPFSILAFLPVTVYSLFRMFKYAFISGAFTSLALMVISVCVDYFYYGKWTSSVLNLLIYDVVGGGESHLYGTEGPLFYLRNGFNNFNFCFILALLFIATLPIARKKYAPELLVIISPIYIWLAFMSLQPHKEERSDQN
;
A
#
# COMPACT_ATOMS: atom_id res chain seq x y z
N MET A 1 3.13 -7.50 0.80
CA MET A 1 1.69 -7.75 1.00
C MET A 1 1.37 -9.23 1.22
N SER A 2 1.72 -10.13 0.29
CA SER A 2 1.37 -11.56 0.38
C SER A 2 1.78 -12.24 1.69
N LEU A 3 2.98 -11.93 2.20
CA LEU A 3 3.45 -12.45 3.51
C LEU A 3 2.59 -11.97 4.70
N SER A 4 2.16 -10.70 4.69
CA SER A 4 1.28 -10.14 5.72
C SER A 4 -0.09 -10.82 5.69
N SER A 5 -0.67 -11.01 4.50
CA SER A 5 -1.91 -11.74 4.30
C SER A 5 -1.81 -13.21 4.74
N ALA A 6 -0.70 -13.89 4.45
CA ALA A 6 -0.47 -15.27 4.88
C ALA A 6 -0.37 -15.37 6.41
N LEU A 7 0.37 -14.47 7.07
CA LEU A 7 0.48 -14.44 8.54
C LEU A 7 -0.86 -14.14 9.21
N PHE A 8 -1.67 -13.30 8.58
CA PHE A 8 -3.04 -13.05 9.02
C PHE A 8 -3.90 -14.32 8.97
N LEU A 9 -3.86 -15.07 7.86
CA LEU A 9 -4.56 -16.36 7.72
C LEU A 9 -4.06 -17.43 8.70
N PHE A 10 -2.77 -17.43 9.03
CA PHE A 10 -2.19 -18.30 10.06
C PHE A 10 -2.53 -17.87 11.51
N GLY A 11 -3.38 -16.85 11.69
CA GLY A 11 -3.81 -16.40 13.02
C GLY A 11 -2.72 -15.63 13.79
N LYS A 12 -1.74 -15.06 13.10
CA LYS A 12 -0.66 -14.25 13.68
C LYS A 12 -0.83 -12.76 13.34
N PRO A 13 -1.84 -12.05 13.92
CA PRO A 13 -2.16 -10.66 13.56
C PRO A 13 -1.02 -9.69 13.89
N ALA A 14 -0.26 -9.92 14.97
CA ALA A 14 0.89 -9.08 15.32
C ALA A 14 1.99 -9.12 14.24
N ALA A 15 2.36 -10.32 13.80
CA ALA A 15 3.35 -10.50 12.75
C ALA A 15 2.84 -9.95 11.40
N ALA A 16 1.54 -10.07 11.10
CA ALA A 16 0.95 -9.48 9.91
C ALA A 16 1.11 -7.95 9.88
N VAL A 17 0.89 -7.28 11.02
CA VAL A 17 1.06 -5.82 11.15
C VAL A 17 2.52 -5.39 11.12
N ALA A 18 3.43 -6.15 11.77
CA ALA A 18 4.87 -5.91 11.66
C ALA A 18 5.36 -5.94 10.21
N ILE A 19 4.97 -6.97 9.46
CA ILE A 19 5.33 -7.10 8.05
C ILE A 19 4.65 -6.01 7.20
N ALA A 20 3.44 -5.58 7.55
CA ALA A 20 2.81 -4.43 6.90
C ALA A 20 3.64 -3.16 7.09
N ALA A 21 4.09 -2.86 8.32
CA ALA A 21 4.93 -1.69 8.60
C ALA A 21 6.24 -1.73 7.80
N THR A 22 6.89 -2.89 7.70
CA THR A 22 8.11 -3.06 6.87
C THR A 22 7.86 -2.89 5.37
N GLY A 23 6.62 -3.10 4.90
CA GLY A 23 6.27 -2.88 3.49
C GLY A 23 5.92 -1.43 3.19
N VAL A 24 5.41 -0.69 4.17
CA VAL A 24 4.93 0.69 3.99
C VAL A 24 6.03 1.72 4.20
N ILE A 25 6.86 1.57 5.24
CA ILE A 25 7.84 2.60 5.64
C ILE A 25 8.96 2.80 4.62
N PRO A 26 9.69 1.75 4.20
CA PRO A 26 10.66 1.89 3.11
C PRO A 26 9.97 1.91 1.73
N GLY A 27 8.69 1.53 1.67
CA GLY A 27 7.91 1.52 0.44
C GLY A 27 7.37 2.90 0.09
N TRP A 28 6.70 2.96 -1.06
CA TRP A 28 5.99 4.17 -1.48
C TRP A 28 4.80 4.46 -0.55
N PRO A 29 4.47 5.73 -0.20
CA PRO A 29 3.39 6.07 0.73
C PRO A 29 2.04 5.40 0.43
N PHE A 30 1.61 5.41 -0.84
CA PHE A 30 0.39 4.75 -1.31
C PHE A 30 0.38 3.23 -1.16
N SER A 31 1.52 2.59 -0.86
CA SER A 31 1.54 1.17 -0.49
C SER A 31 0.73 0.90 0.78
N ILE A 32 0.48 1.91 1.61
CA ILE A 32 -0.41 1.80 2.78
C ILE A 32 -1.79 1.25 2.40
N LEU A 33 -2.31 1.62 1.23
CA LEU A 33 -3.61 1.15 0.72
C LEU A 33 -3.63 -0.36 0.50
N ALA A 34 -2.49 -0.94 0.10
CA ALA A 34 -2.34 -2.37 -0.10
C ALA A 34 -2.39 -3.17 1.21
N PHE A 35 -1.94 -2.58 2.32
CA PHE A 35 -1.89 -3.22 3.63
C PHE A 35 -3.04 -2.83 4.56
N LEU A 36 -3.80 -1.79 4.23
CA LEU A 36 -4.83 -1.21 5.09
C LEU A 36 -5.90 -2.24 5.51
N PRO A 37 -6.51 -3.04 4.61
CA PRO A 37 -7.54 -4.00 5.03
C PRO A 37 -7.00 -5.07 5.99
N VAL A 38 -5.83 -5.63 5.70
CA VAL A 38 -5.19 -6.65 6.54
C VAL A 38 -4.81 -6.09 7.91
N THR A 39 -4.30 -4.86 7.94
CA THR A 39 -3.87 -4.18 9.17
C THR A 39 -5.07 -3.86 10.06
N VAL A 40 -6.12 -3.25 9.48
CA VAL A 40 -7.36 -2.92 10.18
C VAL A 40 -8.00 -4.17 10.77
N TYR A 41 -8.13 -5.23 9.97
CA TYR A 41 -8.73 -6.48 10.45
C TYR A 41 -7.87 -7.16 11.53
N SER A 42 -6.55 -7.11 11.40
CA SER A 42 -5.62 -7.62 12.42
C SER A 42 -5.73 -6.86 13.75
N LEU A 43 -5.91 -5.53 13.69
CA LEU A 43 -6.15 -4.69 14.86
C LEU A 43 -7.48 -5.02 15.54
N PHE A 44 -8.55 -5.23 14.78
CA PHE A 44 -9.85 -5.64 15.35
C PHE A 44 -9.77 -6.99 16.06
N ARG A 45 -8.93 -7.92 15.57
CA ARG A 45 -8.80 -9.25 16.17
C ARG A 45 -7.99 -9.23 17.47
N MET A 46 -6.85 -8.54 17.49
CA MET A 46 -5.97 -8.45 18.67
C MET A 46 -5.28 -7.08 18.78
N PHE A 47 -6.04 -6.06 19.17
CA PHE A 47 -5.59 -4.67 19.17
C PHE A 47 -4.26 -4.47 19.91
N LYS A 48 -4.15 -4.89 21.18
CA LYS A 48 -2.96 -4.64 22.00
C LYS A 48 -1.67 -5.17 21.35
N TYR A 49 -1.65 -6.46 20.99
CA TYR A 49 -0.46 -7.10 20.42
C TYR A 49 -0.15 -6.59 19.01
N ALA A 50 -1.17 -6.40 18.17
CA ALA A 50 -1.00 -5.90 16.82
C ALA A 50 -0.50 -4.45 16.80
N PHE A 51 -1.04 -3.61 17.68
CA PHE A 51 -0.63 -2.21 17.83
C PHE A 51 0.79 -2.10 18.36
N ILE A 52 1.14 -2.82 19.43
CA ILE A 52 2.51 -2.80 20.00
C ILE A 52 3.51 -3.29 18.95
N SER A 53 3.21 -4.39 18.27
CA SER A 53 4.06 -4.93 17.22
C SER A 53 4.27 -3.92 16.09
N GLY A 54 3.19 -3.31 15.60
CA GLY A 54 3.25 -2.28 14.56
C GLY A 54 4.04 -1.06 15.00
N ALA A 55 3.72 -0.49 16.16
CA ALA A 55 4.40 0.69 16.70
C ALA A 55 5.90 0.45 16.90
N PHE A 56 6.27 -0.70 17.47
CA PHE A 56 7.67 -1.08 17.66
C PHE A 56 8.40 -1.21 16.33
N THR A 57 7.84 -1.94 15.36
CA THR A 57 8.46 -2.07 14.03
C THR A 57 8.57 -0.75 13.31
N SER A 58 7.56 0.11 13.40
CA SER A 58 7.58 1.41 12.76
C SER A 58 8.65 2.31 13.35
N LEU A 59 8.73 2.37 14.69
CA LEU A 59 9.76 3.15 15.38
C LEU A 59 11.16 2.64 15.04
N ALA A 60 11.37 1.32 15.07
CA ALA A 60 12.66 0.72 14.74
C ALA A 60 13.11 1.09 13.32
N LEU A 61 12.21 0.99 12.33
CA LEU A 61 12.51 1.33 10.94
C LEU A 61 12.80 2.82 10.75
N MET A 62 12.06 3.69 11.44
CA MET A 62 12.30 5.14 11.39
C MET A 62 13.66 5.51 12.00
N VAL A 63 14.02 4.89 13.13
CA VAL A 63 15.34 5.07 13.74
C VAL A 63 16.43 4.60 12.80
N ILE A 64 16.28 3.43 12.18
CA ILE A 64 17.24 2.91 11.19
C ILE A 64 17.37 3.88 10.01
N SER A 65 16.26 4.37 9.45
CA SER A 65 16.28 5.37 8.37
C SER A 65 17.07 6.61 8.77
N VAL A 66 16.76 7.21 9.92
CA VAL A 66 17.46 8.42 10.40
C VAL A 66 18.94 8.16 10.63
N CYS A 67 19.32 7.01 11.21
CA CYS A 67 20.72 6.66 11.42
C CYS A 67 21.48 6.51 10.09
N VAL A 68 20.87 5.86 9.10
CA VAL A 68 21.44 5.71 7.75
C VAL A 68 21.56 7.09 7.09
N ASP A 69 20.48 7.88 7.09
CA ASP A 69 20.47 9.21 6.51
C ASP A 69 21.52 10.13 7.17
N TYR A 70 21.67 10.07 8.50
CA TYR A 70 22.70 10.81 9.21
C TYR A 70 24.12 10.37 8.81
N PHE A 71 24.35 9.06 8.68
CA PHE A 71 25.66 8.53 8.29
C PHE A 71 26.10 9.01 6.90
N TYR A 72 25.17 9.09 5.93
CA TYR A 72 25.48 9.50 4.57
C TYR A 72 25.42 11.02 4.35
N TYR A 73 24.43 11.71 4.93
CA TYR A 73 24.21 13.15 4.69
C TYR A 73 24.86 14.06 5.74
N GLY A 74 25.32 13.52 6.87
CA GLY A 74 25.92 14.28 7.97
C GLY A 74 24.95 15.26 8.65
N LYS A 75 23.64 15.11 8.42
CA LYS A 75 22.57 15.97 8.94
C LYS A 75 21.48 15.12 9.55
N TRP A 76 20.84 15.61 10.61
CA TRP A 76 19.67 14.98 11.20
C TRP A 76 18.45 15.20 10.30
N THR A 77 18.26 14.29 9.34
CA THR A 77 17.15 14.28 8.40
C THR A 77 16.65 12.85 8.21
N SER A 78 15.42 12.71 7.73
CA SER A 78 14.87 11.42 7.28
C SER A 78 14.37 11.55 5.86
N SER A 79 14.92 10.75 4.96
CA SER A 79 14.49 10.69 3.56
C SER A 79 13.04 10.25 3.45
N VAL A 80 12.61 9.30 4.30
CA VAL A 80 11.22 8.82 4.37
C VAL A 80 10.26 9.95 4.79
N LEU A 81 10.60 10.73 5.83
CA LEU A 81 9.75 11.85 6.25
C LEU A 81 9.72 12.97 5.23
N ASN A 82 10.85 13.32 4.63
CA ASN A 82 10.91 14.37 3.63
C ASN A 82 10.09 14.00 2.39
N LEU A 83 10.13 12.74 1.96
CA LEU A 83 9.30 12.24 0.87
C LEU A 83 7.81 12.32 1.20
N LEU A 84 7.41 11.90 2.41
CA LEU A 84 6.03 12.04 2.87
C LEU A 84 5.55 13.50 2.92
N ILE A 85 6.39 14.40 3.45
CA ILE A 85 6.07 15.83 3.51
C ILE A 85 5.95 16.42 2.10
N TYR A 86 6.85 16.04 1.20
CA TYR A 86 6.80 16.48 -0.19
C TYR A 86 5.52 16.04 -0.90
N ASP A 87 5.12 14.76 -0.77
CA ASP A 87 3.93 14.23 -1.42
C ASP A 87 2.62 14.74 -0.81
N VAL A 88 2.58 14.95 0.51
CA VAL A 88 1.35 15.32 1.23
C VAL A 88 1.17 16.85 1.33
N VAL A 89 2.24 17.59 1.59
CA VAL A 89 2.20 19.04 1.86
C VAL A 89 2.75 19.84 0.68
N GLY A 90 3.80 19.32 0.03
CA GLY A 90 4.42 19.95 -1.14
C GLY A 90 3.57 19.88 -2.40
N GLY A 91 2.45 19.15 -2.36
CA GLY A 91 1.37 19.20 -3.35
C GLY A 91 1.89 19.29 -4.77
N GLY A 92 2.75 18.33 -5.18
CA GLY A 92 3.63 18.45 -6.35
C GLY A 92 3.01 19.24 -7.50
N GLU A 93 3.31 20.54 -7.55
CA GLU A 93 2.85 21.48 -8.56
C GLU A 93 3.61 21.22 -9.86
N SER A 94 3.36 20.06 -10.44
CA SER A 94 3.81 19.67 -11.78
C SER A 94 2.58 19.43 -12.64
N HIS A 95 1.78 20.48 -12.80
CA HIS A 95 0.73 20.54 -13.83
C HIS A 95 1.30 20.79 -15.24
N LEU A 96 2.63 20.70 -15.39
CA LEU A 96 3.35 21.15 -16.58
C LEU A 96 3.19 20.23 -17.81
N TYR A 97 2.75 18.97 -17.63
CA TYR A 97 2.79 17.95 -18.70
C TYR A 97 1.44 17.27 -19.04
N GLY A 98 0.33 17.76 -18.47
CA GLY A 98 -1.01 17.22 -18.73
C GLY A 98 -1.40 16.08 -17.79
N THR A 99 -2.68 15.71 -17.82
CA THR A 99 -3.28 14.69 -16.94
C THR A 99 -3.94 13.61 -17.77
N GLU A 100 -3.60 12.34 -17.53
CA GLU A 100 -4.33 11.24 -18.15
C GLU A 100 -5.63 10.91 -17.42
N GLY A 101 -6.60 10.42 -18.18
CA GLY A 101 -7.90 10.01 -17.65
C GLY A 101 -7.83 8.73 -16.79
N PRO A 102 -8.89 8.44 -16.03
CA PRO A 102 -8.93 7.31 -15.07
C PRO A 102 -8.73 5.92 -15.70
N LEU A 103 -8.87 5.81 -17.03
CA LEU A 103 -8.66 4.58 -17.79
C LEU A 103 -7.19 4.16 -17.85
N PHE A 104 -6.25 5.08 -17.60
CA PHE A 104 -4.82 4.79 -17.55
C PHE A 104 -4.50 3.68 -16.54
N TYR A 105 -5.00 3.78 -15.30
CA TYR A 105 -4.70 2.80 -14.25
C TYR A 105 -5.29 1.42 -14.55
N LEU A 106 -6.42 1.33 -15.28
CA LEU A 106 -6.95 0.05 -15.75
C LEU A 106 -6.06 -0.58 -16.82
N ARG A 107 -5.59 0.22 -17.78
CA ARG A 107 -4.65 -0.25 -18.82
C ARG A 107 -3.32 -0.68 -18.20
N ASN A 108 -2.78 0.13 -17.29
CA ASN A 108 -1.56 -0.19 -16.57
C ASN A 108 -1.70 -1.44 -15.70
N GLY A 109 -2.82 -1.58 -14.97
CA GLY A 109 -3.12 -2.77 -14.18
C GLY A 109 -3.19 -4.04 -15.05
N PHE A 110 -3.85 -3.97 -16.20
CA PHE A 110 -3.89 -5.06 -17.15
C PHE A 110 -2.51 -5.39 -17.74
N ASN A 111 -1.69 -4.39 -18.06
CA ASN A 111 -0.35 -4.63 -18.61
C ASN A 111 0.58 -5.30 -17.58
N ASN A 112 0.52 -4.87 -16.31
CA ASN A 112 1.38 -5.41 -15.26
C ASN A 112 0.93 -6.82 -14.80
N PHE A 113 -0.37 -7.06 -14.67
CA PHE A 113 -0.91 -8.28 -14.06
C PHE A 113 -1.62 -9.23 -15.04
N ASN A 114 -1.79 -8.83 -16.31
CA ASN A 114 -2.39 -9.62 -17.39
C ASN A 114 -3.70 -10.30 -16.96
N PHE A 115 -3.79 -11.62 -17.11
CA PHE A 115 -4.96 -12.42 -16.72
C PHE A 115 -5.26 -12.37 -15.22
N CYS A 116 -4.25 -12.19 -14.37
CA CYS A 116 -4.47 -12.07 -12.92
C CYS A 116 -5.29 -10.82 -12.58
N PHE A 117 -5.17 -9.75 -13.37
CA PHE A 117 -5.97 -8.54 -13.19
C PHE A 117 -7.45 -8.80 -13.45
N ILE A 118 -7.77 -9.46 -14.56
CA ILE A 118 -9.15 -9.80 -14.93
C ILE A 118 -9.76 -10.69 -13.85
N LEU A 119 -9.01 -11.71 -13.41
CA LEU A 119 -9.48 -12.64 -12.39
C LEU A 119 -9.71 -11.93 -11.04
N ALA A 120 -8.83 -11.00 -10.68
CA ALA A 120 -9.00 -10.17 -9.49
C ALA A 120 -10.26 -9.30 -9.59
N LEU A 121 -10.57 -8.69 -10.73
CA LEU A 121 -11.79 -7.90 -10.91
C LEU A 121 -13.06 -8.76 -10.83
N LEU A 122 -13.06 -9.94 -11.46
CA LEU A 122 -14.17 -10.90 -11.45
C LEU A 122 -14.44 -11.50 -10.06
N PHE A 123 -13.52 -11.34 -9.10
CA PHE A 123 -13.68 -11.86 -7.76
C PHE A 123 -14.96 -11.33 -7.07
N ILE A 124 -15.31 -10.05 -7.24
CA ILE A 124 -16.56 -9.50 -6.69
C ILE A 124 -17.80 -10.23 -7.23
N ALA A 125 -17.80 -10.60 -8.52
CA ALA A 125 -18.91 -11.33 -9.13
C ALA A 125 -19.03 -12.78 -8.62
N THR A 126 -17.94 -13.36 -8.14
CA THR A 126 -17.90 -14.74 -7.63
C THR A 126 -18.10 -14.83 -6.11
N LEU A 127 -18.05 -13.71 -5.38
CA LEU A 127 -18.38 -13.64 -3.94
C LEU A 127 -19.72 -14.29 -3.53
N PRO A 128 -20.85 -14.07 -4.23
CA PRO A 128 -22.11 -14.71 -3.86
C PRO A 128 -22.09 -16.24 -4.06
N ILE A 129 -21.19 -16.74 -4.90
CA ILE A 129 -20.97 -18.18 -5.17
C ILE A 129 -19.99 -18.76 -4.15
N ALA A 130 -19.05 -17.95 -3.65
CA ALA A 130 -18.06 -18.37 -2.66
C ALA A 130 -18.73 -18.75 -1.32
N ARG A 131 -18.23 -19.82 -0.71
CA ARG A 131 -18.75 -20.35 0.55
C ARG A 131 -18.69 -19.26 1.64
N LYS A 132 -19.83 -18.94 2.27
CA LYS A 132 -19.98 -17.91 3.33
C LYS A 132 -18.90 -17.95 4.43
N LYS A 133 -18.32 -19.14 4.70
CA LYS A 133 -17.29 -19.34 5.74
C LYS A 133 -15.96 -18.64 5.43
N TYR A 134 -15.54 -18.57 4.16
CA TYR A 134 -14.23 -18.01 3.76
C TYR A 134 -14.35 -16.63 3.10
N ALA A 135 -15.58 -16.19 2.80
CA ALA A 135 -15.87 -14.90 2.21
C ALA A 135 -15.22 -13.69 2.94
N PRO A 136 -15.27 -13.57 4.28
CA PRO A 136 -14.72 -12.37 4.95
C PRO A 136 -13.19 -12.28 4.86
N GLU A 137 -12.48 -13.40 5.03
CA GLU A 137 -11.01 -13.39 4.97
C GLU A 137 -10.52 -13.15 3.54
N LEU A 138 -11.21 -13.74 2.55
CA LEU A 138 -10.85 -13.56 1.14
C LEU A 138 -11.14 -12.13 0.65
N LEU A 139 -12.22 -11.51 1.15
CA LEU A 139 -12.50 -10.08 0.94
C LEU A 139 -11.38 -9.19 1.48
N VAL A 140 -10.84 -9.48 2.67
CA VAL A 140 -9.73 -8.70 3.25
C VAL A 140 -8.48 -8.81 2.39
N ILE A 141 -8.24 -9.96 1.73
CA ILE A 141 -7.07 -10.17 0.88
C ILE A 141 -7.20 -9.48 -0.48
N ILE A 142 -8.41 -9.40 -1.04
CA ILE A 142 -8.63 -8.90 -2.41
C ILE A 142 -9.08 -7.43 -2.44
N SER A 143 -9.75 -6.95 -1.38
CA SER A 143 -10.10 -5.52 -1.20
C SER A 143 -8.99 -4.51 -1.50
N PRO A 144 -7.70 -4.77 -1.25
CA PRO A 144 -6.66 -3.79 -1.51
C PRO A 144 -6.49 -3.46 -3.00
N ILE A 145 -6.78 -4.39 -3.92
CA ILE A 145 -6.76 -4.10 -5.37
C ILE A 145 -7.86 -3.09 -5.72
N TYR A 146 -9.06 -3.26 -5.17
CA TYR A 146 -10.18 -2.36 -5.42
C TYR A 146 -9.97 -0.99 -4.79
N ILE A 147 -9.47 -0.94 -3.55
CA ILE A 147 -9.16 0.31 -2.85
C ILE A 147 -8.07 1.06 -3.60
N TRP A 148 -7.00 0.37 -4.00
CA TRP A 148 -5.90 0.97 -4.73
C TRP A 148 -6.36 1.50 -6.11
N LEU A 149 -7.10 0.71 -6.88
CA LEU A 149 -7.64 1.15 -8.18
C LEU A 149 -8.57 2.34 -8.03
N ALA A 150 -9.51 2.31 -7.09
CA ALA A 150 -10.43 3.41 -6.87
C ALA A 150 -9.69 4.69 -6.45
N PHE A 151 -8.75 4.59 -5.51
CA PHE A 151 -7.97 5.74 -5.06
C PHE A 151 -7.11 6.33 -6.18
N MET A 152 -6.37 5.48 -6.89
CA MET A 152 -5.49 5.92 -7.97
C MET A 152 -6.27 6.50 -9.15
N SER A 153 -7.40 5.89 -9.54
CA SER A 153 -8.25 6.41 -10.61
C SER A 153 -8.92 7.75 -10.28
N LEU A 154 -9.07 8.09 -8.99
CA LEU A 154 -9.54 9.41 -8.56
C LEU A 154 -8.44 10.48 -8.62
N GLN A 155 -7.17 10.07 -8.59
CA GLN A 155 -6.04 10.97 -8.71
C GLN A 155 -5.71 11.20 -10.18
N PRO A 156 -5.63 12.47 -10.64
CA PRO A 156 -5.17 12.76 -12.00
C PRO A 156 -3.74 12.23 -12.17
N HIS A 157 -3.56 11.30 -13.12
CA HIS A 157 -2.26 10.69 -13.38
C HIS A 157 -1.39 11.69 -14.17
N LYS A 158 -0.20 11.98 -13.62
CA LYS A 158 0.79 12.87 -14.23
C LYS A 158 1.72 12.01 -15.06
N GLU A 159 1.89 12.31 -16.34
CA GLU A 159 2.92 11.69 -17.15
C GLU A 159 4.17 12.58 -17.22
N GLU A 160 5.32 11.99 -16.96
CA GLU A 160 6.60 12.53 -17.37
C GLU A 160 6.89 12.01 -18.79
N ARG A 161 6.32 12.64 -19.83
CA ARG A 161 6.73 12.36 -21.21
C ARG A 161 7.99 13.18 -21.49
N SER A 162 9.15 12.52 -21.48
CA SER A 162 10.41 13.12 -21.92
C SER A 162 10.49 13.37 -23.43
N ASP A 163 9.50 12.91 -24.19
CA ASP A 163 9.49 13.03 -25.66
C ASP A 163 8.77 14.30 -26.11
N GLN A 164 9.45 15.43 -25.93
CA GLN A 164 9.36 16.57 -26.85
C GLN A 164 10.77 16.97 -27.27
N ASN A 165 11.35 16.20 -28.19
CA ASN A 165 12.30 16.67 -29.20
C ASN A 165 12.37 15.68 -30.37
#